data_AF-A0A7W0I3S7-F1
#
_entry.id   AF-A0A7W0I3S7-F1
#
_cell.length_a   1.000
_cell.length_b   1.000
_cell.length_c   1.000
_cell.angle_alpha   90.00
_cell.angle_beta   90.00
_cell.angle_gamma   90.00
#
_symmetry.space_group_name_H-M   'P 1'
#
loop_
_entity.id
_entity.type
_entity.pdbx_description
1 polymer ?
#
loop_
_entity_poly.entity_id
_entity_poly.type
_entity_poly.pdbx_seq_one_letter_code
_entity_poly.pdbx_strand_id
1 'polypeptide(L)'
;MEPVIFNQRKMVTLFGFSKTHDQQKRYSDTIFELLDKVWKEVREKGLSHKGMNHVVYENGHHVFAGIELVLPPNEDSLLEKKDVILEKYAYCKHIGSYSELDKTYESIRAKVNASDEYHELPLLEVYGHWNEDETKLETEIFYNLKS
;
A
#
# COMPACT_ATOMS: atom_id res chain seq x y z
N MET A 1 -14.03 -9.81 -2.23
CA MET A 1 -15.23 -8.93 -2.15
C MET A 1 -15.42 -8.25 -3.52
N GLU A 2 -16.57 -7.64 -3.79
CA GLU A 2 -16.77 -6.89 -5.04
C GLU A 2 -16.12 -5.50 -4.99
N PRO A 3 -15.42 -5.04 -6.04
CA PRO A 3 -14.83 -3.70 -6.09
C PRO A 3 -15.85 -2.56 -6.14
N VAL A 4 -15.54 -1.46 -5.47
CA VAL A 4 -16.37 -0.24 -5.39
C VAL A 4 -15.57 0.98 -5.84
N ILE A 5 -16.20 1.89 -6.58
CA ILE A 5 -15.60 3.20 -6.94
C ILE A 5 -16.11 4.26 -5.96
N PHE A 6 -15.19 5.01 -5.38
CA PHE A 6 -15.44 6.08 -4.43
C PHE A 6 -15.08 7.44 -5.05
N ASN A 7 -16.09 8.32 -5.18
CA ASN A 7 -15.93 9.71 -5.62
C ASN A 7 -15.61 10.65 -4.44
N GLN A 8 -14.69 10.24 -3.58
CA GLN A 8 -14.27 11.03 -2.42
C GLN A 8 -12.76 10.96 -2.26
N ARG A 9 -12.19 12.04 -1.73
CA ARG A 9 -10.77 12.11 -1.44
C ARG A 9 -10.41 11.17 -0.29
N LYS A 10 -9.36 10.37 -0.48
CA LYS A 10 -8.62 9.66 0.57
C LYS A 10 -7.23 10.24 0.68
N MET A 11 -6.78 10.47 1.91
CA MET A 11 -5.44 10.95 2.20
C MET A 11 -4.85 10.12 3.35
N VAL A 12 -3.60 9.72 3.21
CA VAL A 12 -2.84 9.06 4.27
C VAL A 12 -1.41 9.59 4.29
N THR A 13 -0.90 9.87 5.49
CA THR A 13 0.50 10.23 5.71
C THR A 13 1.25 9.02 6.20
N LEU A 14 2.27 8.62 5.45
CA LEU A 14 3.09 7.46 5.71
C LEU A 14 4.52 7.86 6.05
N PHE A 15 5.18 7.03 6.85
CA PHE A 15 6.59 7.14 7.19
C PHE A 15 7.29 5.83 6.85
N GLY A 16 8.33 5.88 6.05
CA GLY A 16 8.87 4.68 5.43
C GLY A 16 10.16 4.89 4.67
N PHE A 17 10.43 3.96 3.75
CA PHE A 17 11.55 4.03 2.83
C PHE A 17 11.07 3.80 1.40
N SER A 18 11.81 4.37 0.46
CA SER A 18 11.55 4.16 -0.96
C SER A 18 12.74 3.57 -1.70
N LYS A 19 12.46 2.88 -2.80
CA LYS A 19 13.49 2.50 -3.79
C LYS A 19 12.86 2.23 -5.16
N THR A 20 13.67 2.35 -6.20
CA THR A 20 13.30 1.83 -7.53
C THR A 20 13.41 0.31 -7.50
N HIS A 21 12.34 -0.37 -7.90
CA HIS A 21 12.30 -1.82 -7.97
C HIS A 21 13.16 -2.36 -9.13
N ASP A 22 13.98 -3.37 -8.82
CA ASP A 22 14.71 -4.14 -9.81
C ASP A 22 13.75 -5.12 -10.49
N GLN A 23 13.41 -4.86 -11.75
CA GLN A 23 12.45 -5.64 -12.54
C GLN A 23 12.87 -7.10 -12.77
N GLN A 24 14.12 -7.48 -12.47
CA GLN A 24 14.57 -8.88 -12.52
C GLN A 24 14.20 -9.67 -11.25
N LYS A 25 13.65 -9.00 -10.23
CA LYS A 25 13.26 -9.59 -8.95
C LYS A 25 11.75 -9.55 -8.76
N ARG A 26 11.26 -10.26 -7.74
CA ARG A 26 9.86 -10.16 -7.33
C ARG A 26 9.66 -8.86 -6.55
N TYR A 27 8.52 -8.19 -6.75
CA TYR A 27 8.15 -7.02 -5.95
C TYR A 27 8.14 -7.34 -4.45
N SER A 28 7.74 -8.55 -4.07
CA SER A 28 7.79 -9.03 -2.68
C SER A 28 9.15 -8.81 -2.03
N ASP A 29 10.24 -9.10 -2.75
CA ASP A 29 11.60 -9.00 -2.21
C ASP A 29 11.96 -7.54 -1.94
N THR A 30 11.48 -6.63 -2.80
CA THR A 30 11.65 -5.20 -2.61
C THR A 30 10.84 -4.69 -1.43
N ILE A 31 9.58 -5.13 -1.31
CA ILE A 31 8.69 -4.75 -0.23
C ILE A 31 9.24 -5.23 1.11
N PHE A 32 9.68 -6.49 1.21
CA PHE A 32 10.29 -7.03 2.43
C PHE A 32 11.54 -6.26 2.84
N GLU A 33 12.44 -5.95 1.90
CA GLU A 33 13.64 -5.16 2.22
C GLU A 33 13.28 -3.77 2.79
N LEU A 34 12.30 -3.09 2.19
CA LEU A 34 11.86 -1.78 2.67
C LEU A 34 11.19 -1.89 4.05
N LEU A 35 10.27 -2.84 4.24
CA LEU A 35 9.57 -3.04 5.51
C LEU A 35 10.52 -3.46 6.63
N ASP A 36 11.53 -4.28 6.35
CA ASP A 36 12.56 -4.65 7.33
C ASP A 36 13.30 -3.41 7.85
N LYS A 37 13.63 -2.46 6.95
CA LYS A 37 14.23 -1.17 7.32
C LYS A 37 13.27 -0.33 8.15
N VAL A 38 12.00 -0.23 7.75
CA VAL A 38 10.97 0.53 8.50
C VAL A 38 10.85 -0.02 9.92
N TRP A 39 10.66 -1.33 10.06
CA TRP A 39 10.45 -1.94 11.36
C TRP A 39 11.69 -1.94 12.24
N LYS A 40 12.89 -1.98 11.66
CA LYS A 40 14.13 -1.77 12.39
C LYS A 40 14.16 -0.37 13.01
N GLU A 41 13.94 0.67 12.21
CA GLU A 41 13.95 2.06 12.66
C GLU A 41 12.88 2.32 13.73
N VAL A 42 11.66 1.83 13.51
CA VAL A 42 10.53 1.94 14.46
C VAL A 42 10.88 1.33 15.82
N ARG A 43 11.51 0.14 15.84
CA ARG A 43 11.92 -0.53 17.08
C ARG A 43 13.07 0.19 17.76
N GLU A 44 14.10 0.59 17.01
CA GLU A 44 15.30 1.24 17.56
C GLU A 44 14.99 2.62 18.16
N LYS A 45 14.03 3.35 17.58
CA LYS A 45 13.61 4.68 18.04
C LYS A 45 12.37 4.66 18.95
N GLY A 46 11.74 3.52 19.14
CA GLY A 46 10.52 3.38 19.96
C GLY A 46 9.33 4.20 19.43
N LEU A 47 9.16 4.28 18.10
CA LEU A 47 8.12 5.11 17.47
C LEU A 47 6.73 4.50 17.67
N SER A 48 5.75 5.33 18.05
CA SER A 48 4.36 4.91 18.19
C SER A 48 3.67 4.83 16.83
N HIS A 49 3.00 3.70 16.53
CA HIS A 49 2.46 3.40 15.20
C HIS A 49 1.09 2.73 15.22
N LYS A 50 0.37 2.77 14.08
CA LYS A 50 -0.92 2.07 13.90
C LYS A 50 -0.77 0.59 13.51
N GLY A 51 0.42 0.15 13.11
CA GLY A 51 0.76 -1.27 12.95
C GLY A 51 0.49 -1.90 11.58
N MET A 52 -0.15 -1.19 10.64
CA MET A 52 -0.44 -1.71 9.31
C MET A 52 0.61 -1.27 8.29
N ASN A 53 1.10 -2.22 7.50
CA ASN A 53 2.03 -1.95 6.41
C ASN A 53 1.27 -1.35 5.22
N HIS A 54 1.81 -0.26 4.68
CA HIS A 54 1.33 0.37 3.46
C HIS A 54 2.41 0.24 2.38
N VAL A 55 2.01 -0.15 1.19
CA VAL A 55 2.88 -0.19 0.01
C VAL A 55 2.27 0.68 -1.07
N VAL A 56 3.09 1.61 -1.58
CA VAL A 56 2.72 2.56 -2.63
C VAL A 56 3.58 2.27 -3.84
N TYR A 57 2.93 2.01 -4.98
CA TYR A 57 3.60 1.83 -6.26
C TYR A 57 3.40 3.09 -7.09
N GLU A 58 4.50 3.60 -7.65
CA GLU A 58 4.56 4.86 -8.37
C GLU A 58 5.25 4.70 -9.73
N ASN A 59 5.21 5.76 -10.52
CA ASN A 59 5.80 5.78 -11.86
C ASN A 59 7.29 5.40 -11.83
N GLY A 60 7.77 4.79 -12.90
CA GLY A 60 9.18 4.38 -13.00
C GLY A 60 9.56 3.23 -12.06
N HIS A 61 8.60 2.38 -11.67
CA HIS A 61 8.80 1.25 -10.75
C HIS A 61 9.29 1.67 -9.37
N HIS A 62 8.99 2.90 -8.98
CA HIS A 62 9.32 3.38 -7.66
C HIS A 62 8.33 2.79 -6.65
N VAL A 63 8.85 2.21 -5.57
CA VAL A 63 8.06 1.59 -4.51
C VAL A 63 8.41 2.28 -3.21
N PHE A 64 7.39 2.71 -2.48
CA PHE A 64 7.50 3.18 -1.11
C PHE A 64 6.79 2.18 -0.21
N ALA A 65 7.45 1.74 0.87
CA ALA A 65 6.81 0.94 1.91
C ALA A 65 6.97 1.66 3.25
N GLY A 66 5.87 1.75 4.00
CA GLY A 66 5.83 2.51 5.24
C GLY A 66 4.63 2.19 6.10
N ILE A 67 4.50 2.94 7.19
CA ILE A 67 3.40 2.81 8.15
C ILE A 67 2.85 4.18 8.53
N GLU A 68 1.65 4.20 9.09
CA GLU A 68 1.14 5.37 9.80
C GLU A 68 1.70 5.41 11.22
N LEU A 69 2.29 6.54 11.59
CA LEU A 69 2.69 6.82 12.97
C LEU A 69 1.57 7.56 13.72
N VAL A 70 1.51 7.35 15.04
CA VAL A 70 0.57 8.08 15.91
C VAL A 70 1.03 9.53 16.11
N LEU A 71 2.34 9.73 16.15
CA LEU A 71 3.00 11.03 16.20
C LEU A 71 4.08 11.08 15.11
N PRO A 72 4.40 12.27 14.57
CA PRO A 72 5.55 12.42 13.67
C PRO A 72 6.82 11.83 14.30
N PRO A 73 7.73 11.25 13.49
CA PRO A 73 8.95 10.69 14.02
C PRO A 73 9.86 11.80 14.55
N ASN A 74 10.76 11.43 15.45
CA ASN A 74 11.78 12.33 15.98
C ASN A 74 12.70 12.83 14.86
N GLU A 75 13.35 13.99 15.04
CA GLU A 75 14.23 14.61 14.02
C GLU A 75 15.40 13.72 13.59
N ASP A 76 15.80 12.77 14.44
CA ASP A 76 16.89 11.83 14.19
C ASP A 76 16.44 10.53 13.52
N SER A 77 15.18 10.45 13.08
CA SER A 77 14.67 9.30 12.35
C SER A 77 15.06 9.32 10.88
N LEU A 78 15.33 8.14 10.34
CA LEU A 78 15.63 7.95 8.92
C LEU A 78 14.37 7.76 8.04
N LEU A 79 13.17 7.74 8.62
CA LEU A 79 11.94 7.52 7.86
C LEU A 79 11.59 8.73 6.99
N GLU A 80 11.43 8.48 5.69
CA GLU A 80 10.89 9.44 4.73
C GLU A 80 9.39 9.63 4.97
N LYS A 81 8.94 10.89 5.01
CA LYS A 81 7.51 11.22 5.01
C LYS A 81 6.95 11.17 3.58
N LYS A 82 5.82 10.48 3.38
CA LYS A 82 5.05 10.51 2.14
C LYS A 82 3.57 10.76 2.40
N ASP A 83 3.02 11.80 1.78
CA ASP A 83 1.58 12.04 1.74
C ASP A 83 1.02 11.39 0.47
N VAL A 84 0.11 10.41 0.62
CA VAL A 84 -0.59 9.75 -0.49
C VAL A 84 -1.99 10.31 -0.56
N ILE A 85 -2.35 10.88 -1.72
CA ILE A 85 -3.64 11.52 -1.97
C ILE A 85 -4.29 10.82 -3.16
N LEU A 86 -5.49 10.26 -2.94
CA LEU A 86 -6.34 9.69 -3.98
C LEU A 86 -7.59 10.57 -4.06
N GLU A 87 -7.75 11.35 -5.11
CA GLU A 87 -8.93 12.23 -5.26
C GLU A 87 -10.22 11.43 -5.49
N LYS A 88 -10.05 10.30 -6.19
CA LYS A 88 -11.06 9.31 -6.52
C LYS A 88 -10.36 7.97 -6.61
N TYR A 89 -11.00 6.90 -6.17
CA TYR A 89 -10.34 5.59 -6.16
C TYR A 89 -11.32 4.43 -6.36
N ALA A 90 -10.84 3.37 -7.00
CA ALA A 90 -11.46 2.05 -6.88
C ALA A 90 -10.86 1.33 -5.68
N TYR A 91 -11.69 0.59 -4.96
CA TYR A 91 -11.33 -0.12 -3.73
C TYR A 91 -11.82 -1.55 -3.79
N CYS A 92 -10.99 -2.47 -3.32
CA CYS A 92 -11.43 -3.80 -2.95
C CYS A 92 -10.63 -4.31 -1.75
N LYS A 93 -11.31 -5.01 -0.84
CA LYS A 93 -10.67 -5.77 0.22
C LYS A 93 -10.56 -7.23 -0.21
N HIS A 94 -9.32 -7.70 -0.26
CA HIS A 94 -8.96 -9.11 -0.35
C HIS A 94 -8.91 -9.72 1.06
N ILE A 95 -9.48 -10.91 1.21
CA ILE A 95 -9.37 -11.72 2.42
C ILE A 95 -9.01 -13.13 1.96
N GLY A 96 -7.83 -13.61 2.35
CA GLY A 96 -7.29 -14.90 1.94
C GLY A 96 -5.82 -14.85 1.54
N SER A 97 -5.31 -15.96 1.02
CA SER A 97 -3.90 -16.10 0.64
C SER A 97 -3.48 -15.05 -0.38
N TYR A 98 -2.25 -14.53 -0.25
CA TYR A 98 -1.70 -13.55 -1.20
C TYR A 98 -1.55 -14.10 -2.62
N SER A 99 -1.50 -15.42 -2.78
CA SER A 99 -1.49 -16.06 -4.10
C SER A 99 -2.76 -15.80 -4.92
N GLU A 100 -3.85 -15.32 -4.29
CA GLU A 100 -5.11 -15.00 -4.95
C GLU A 100 -5.31 -13.51 -5.22
N LEU A 101 -4.34 -12.64 -4.87
CA LEU A 101 -4.43 -11.20 -5.11
C LEU A 101 -4.63 -10.86 -6.59
N ASP A 102 -4.07 -11.66 -7.51
CA ASP A 102 -4.24 -11.49 -8.95
C ASP A 102 -5.71 -11.45 -9.37
N LYS A 103 -6.54 -12.32 -8.80
CA LYS A 103 -7.99 -12.33 -9.05
C LYS A 103 -8.65 -11.05 -8.55
N THR A 104 -8.21 -10.54 -7.40
CA THR A 104 -8.71 -9.28 -6.86
C THR A 104 -8.32 -8.11 -7.76
N TYR A 105 -7.07 -8.04 -8.24
CA TYR A 105 -6.66 -7.01 -9.19
C TYR A 105 -7.44 -7.09 -10.51
N GLU A 106 -7.70 -8.29 -11.03
CA GLU A 106 -8.53 -8.50 -12.22
C GLU A 106 -9.94 -7.96 -12.02
N SER A 107 -10.56 -8.23 -10.87
CA SER A 107 -11.90 -7.70 -10.55
C SER A 107 -11.93 -6.18 -10.51
N ILE A 108 -10.92 -5.53 -9.89
CA ILE A 108 -10.83 -4.07 -9.84
C ILE A 108 -10.69 -3.50 -11.25
N ARG A 109 -9.80 -4.08 -12.08
CA ARG A 109 -9.64 -3.65 -13.48
C ARG A 109 -10.93 -3.80 -14.28
N ALA A 110 -11.65 -4.90 -14.12
CA ALA A 110 -12.94 -5.09 -14.77
C ALA A 110 -13.95 -4.02 -14.36
N LYS A 111 -13.99 -3.67 -13.06
CA LYS A 111 -14.86 -2.60 -12.55
C LYS A 111 -14.51 -1.23 -13.13
N VAL A 112 -13.22 -0.89 -13.20
CA VAL A 112 -12.74 0.38 -13.76
C VAL A 112 -13.01 0.44 -15.26
N ASN A 113 -12.72 -0.63 -16.02
CA ASN A 113 -12.98 -0.69 -17.46
C ASN A 113 -14.46 -0.60 -17.83
N ALA A 114 -15.36 -0.96 -16.92
CA ALA A 114 -16.81 -0.83 -17.10
C ALA A 114 -17.34 0.57 -16.70
N SER A 115 -16.47 1.50 -16.34
CA SER A 115 -16.78 2.89 -16.00
C SER A 115 -16.10 3.86 -16.99
N ASP A 116 -16.41 5.14 -16.90
CA ASP A 116 -15.74 6.21 -17.67
C ASP A 116 -14.42 6.67 -17.02
N GLU A 117 -13.82 5.84 -16.16
CA GLU A 117 -12.60 6.14 -15.42
C GLU A 117 -11.43 5.31 -15.92
N TYR A 118 -10.22 5.81 -15.69
CA TYR A 118 -9.00 5.05 -15.88
C TYR A 118 -8.12 5.07 -14.63
N HIS A 119 -7.33 4.02 -14.46
CA HIS A 119 -6.35 3.93 -13.38
C HIS A 119 -5.10 4.75 -13.71
N GLU A 120 -4.65 5.55 -12.75
CA GLU A 120 -3.33 6.15 -12.73
C GLU A 120 -2.59 5.79 -11.45
N LEU A 121 -1.27 5.93 -11.42
CA LEU A 121 -0.50 5.79 -10.18
C LEU A 121 -0.70 7.04 -9.29
N PRO A 122 -0.64 6.90 -7.94
CA PRO A 122 -0.20 5.71 -7.21
C PRO A 122 -1.23 4.59 -7.08
N LEU A 123 -0.75 3.35 -7.02
CA LEU A 123 -1.48 2.22 -6.45
C LEU A 123 -1.13 2.15 -4.95
N LEU A 124 -2.13 2.02 -4.08
CA LEU A 124 -1.92 1.83 -2.65
C LEU A 124 -2.45 0.47 -2.20
N GLU A 125 -1.62 -0.27 -1.47
CA GLU A 125 -2.00 -1.50 -0.76
C GLU A 125 -1.80 -1.31 0.74
N VAL A 126 -2.75 -1.80 1.53
CA VAL A 126 -2.68 -1.82 3.00
C VAL A 126 -2.84 -3.25 3.47
N TYR A 127 -1.80 -3.77 4.12
CA TYR A 127 -1.80 -5.12 4.67
C TYR A 127 -2.29 -5.06 6.11
N GLY A 128 -3.34 -5.83 6.40
CA GLY A 128 -3.89 -5.97 7.74
C GLY A 128 -2.89 -6.60 8.72
N HIS A 129 -3.33 -6.81 9.97
CA HIS A 129 -2.48 -7.50 10.93
C HIS A 129 -2.16 -8.92 10.46
N TRP A 130 -0.89 -9.31 10.63
CA TRP A 130 -0.46 -10.67 10.32
C TRP A 130 -1.31 -11.70 11.06
N ASN A 131 -1.70 -12.75 10.33
CA ASN A 131 -2.41 -13.89 10.88
C ASN A 131 -1.72 -15.17 10.39
N GLU A 132 -1.53 -16.14 11.28
CA GLU A 132 -1.00 -17.46 10.91
C GLU A 132 -1.96 -18.22 9.99
N ASP A 133 -3.26 -17.95 10.11
CA ASP A 133 -4.28 -18.47 9.22
C ASP A 133 -4.35 -17.61 7.94
N GLU A 134 -3.75 -18.11 6.86
CA GLU A 134 -3.74 -17.41 5.56
C GLU A 134 -5.14 -17.04 5.06
N THR A 135 -6.19 -17.78 5.45
CA THR A 135 -7.58 -17.47 5.05
C THR A 135 -8.12 -16.19 5.68
N LYS A 136 -7.40 -15.64 6.67
CA LYS A 136 -7.74 -14.42 7.40
C LYS A 136 -6.81 -13.26 7.09
N LEU A 137 -5.82 -13.45 6.21
CA LEU A 137 -4.96 -12.35 5.78
C LEU A 137 -5.80 -11.33 5.00
N GLU A 138 -5.68 -10.07 5.39
CA GLU A 138 -6.44 -8.98 4.79
C GLU A 138 -5.51 -8.08 3.98
N THR A 139 -5.94 -7.70 2.79
CA THR A 139 -5.26 -6.68 1.98
C THR A 139 -6.29 -5.74 1.38
N GLU A 140 -6.19 -4.47 1.71
CA GLU A 140 -7.00 -3.42 1.11
C GLU A 140 -6.25 -2.81 -0.07
N ILE A 141 -6.87 -2.79 -1.24
CA ILE A 141 -6.25 -2.37 -2.49
C ILE A 141 -7.01 -1.13 -3.01
N PHE A 142 -6.26 -0.07 -3.28
CA PHE A 142 -6.78 1.22 -3.74
C PHE A 142 -6.11 1.59 -5.08
N TYR A 143 -6.89 1.66 -6.14
CA TYR A 143 -6.46 2.16 -7.45
C TYR A 143 -6.82 3.63 -7.52
N ASN A 144 -5.84 4.53 -7.65
CA ASN A 144 -6.12 5.94 -7.96
C ASN A 144 -6.79 6.05 -9.34
N LEU A 145 -7.82 6.90 -9.45
CA LEU A 145 -8.61 7.05 -10.66
C LEU A 145 -8.63 8.49 -11.16
N LYS A 146 -8.78 8.62 -12.48
CA LYS A 146 -9.07 9.86 -13.20
C LYS A 146 -10.20 9.64 -14.20
N SER A 147 -10.81 10.76 -14.57
CA SER A 147 -11.80 10.88 -15.64
C SER A 147 -11.20 11.62 -16.83
#